data_AF-A0A7W4ELA6-F1
#
_entry.id   AF-A0A7W4ELA6-F1
#
_cell.length_a   1.000
_cell.length_b   1.000
_cell.length_c   1.000
_cell.angle_alpha   90.00
_cell.angle_beta   90.00
_cell.angle_gamma   90.00
#
_symmetry.space_group_name_H-M   'P 1'
#
loop_
_entity.id
_entity.type
_entity.pdbx_description
1 polymer ?
#
loop_
_entity_poly.entity_id
_entity_poly.type
_entity_poly.pdbx_seq_one_letter_code
_entity_poly.pdbx_strand_id
1 'polypeptide(L)'
;MYEHCKEVIAYPCASDSAETPDLSDDSEDFDDDSDCIEPDEQTPASISRRSFLWDFAVGVTAGLAVGAVGEGAVEYLYDRFERIGPNDSVEMTLGVVAIYGSAIDPDSCDGNGTDSRRRWGREHIESAAQDNVDQIEQTLGGQYQIDIKHIEKVVEPEGARPRKDDSDEAPMYTTDQFKRYVKEARKQITESDDYDGKPVITMVVFDSHYSELSEKAIGIAYQDPSNPRIHISTYGDPFGCAPAHEIGHLLSSRKIGEGLEHEGMLDARVEDKSSGRLVQLYAIDTIQNLLKQGCALKANEYASYHTVMGSGHLDSSYSINEKDELRKDSHIKRPIYSPPEIYFLQPWRKTADAAKRLGAHFLSYEKDKMFGLTAELPSDHALRKAVPYADSLFIGPNADGFITSDNTTPEGLFVTDSIGIYAVSKDGRRTAEINTACFGTSNLENGDEYVVYADEQLNILVLSGRNDSGVYAKILALDTDEAQMLLNKDREKTAERNKLIVDNHDT
;
A
#
# COMPACT_ATOMS: atom_id res chain seq x y z
N MET A 1 10.79 21.78 21.73
CA MET A 1 9.48 21.40 21.16
C MET A 1 9.77 20.64 19.89
N TYR A 2 9.81 19.31 20.01
CA TYR A 2 9.96 18.37 18.89
C TYR A 2 8.67 17.57 18.90
N GLU A 3 7.78 17.85 17.96
CA GLU A 3 6.53 17.11 17.77
C GLU A 3 6.77 15.91 16.86
N HIS A 4 6.04 14.85 17.20
CA HIS A 4 5.95 13.50 16.65
C HIS A 4 6.29 13.30 15.15
N CYS A 5 7.39 12.60 14.87
CA CYS A 5 7.53 11.81 13.64
C CYS A 5 6.69 10.54 13.79
N LYS A 6 5.71 10.32 12.90
CA LYS A 6 5.00 9.04 12.82
C LYS A 6 5.91 8.02 12.11
N GLU A 7 6.35 7.01 12.84
CA GLU A 7 7.01 5.82 12.28
C GLU A 7 5.94 4.90 11.69
N VAL A 8 6.18 4.36 10.49
CA VAL A 8 5.40 3.26 9.90
C VAL A 8 6.36 2.06 9.85
N ILE A 9 6.04 0.97 10.55
CA ILE A 9 6.97 -0.15 10.85
C ILE A 9 6.45 -1.43 10.18
N ALA A 10 7.26 -2.06 9.33
CA ALA A 10 6.97 -3.34 8.66
C ALA A 10 7.45 -4.58 9.45
N TYR A 11 6.61 -5.21 10.26
CA TYR A 11 7.03 -6.34 11.13
C TYR A 11 7.29 -7.66 10.35
N PRO A 12 8.31 -8.47 10.74
CA PRO A 12 8.47 -9.83 10.23
C PRO A 12 7.58 -10.85 10.99
N CYS A 13 6.88 -11.73 10.26
CA CYS A 13 6.30 -13.00 10.76
C CYS A 13 7.36 -14.12 10.66
N ALA A 14 7.51 -15.15 11.51
CA ALA A 14 6.94 -15.57 12.79
C ALA A 14 7.85 -16.66 13.41
N SER A 15 7.86 -16.83 14.75
CA SER A 15 7.90 -18.14 15.45
C SER A 15 7.67 -17.95 16.95
N ASP A 16 6.81 -18.79 17.53
CA ASP A 16 6.33 -18.78 18.91
C ASP A 16 7.38 -18.69 20.05
N SER A 17 6.86 -18.25 21.20
CA SER A 17 7.36 -18.29 22.58
C SER A 17 8.21 -17.10 23.07
N ALA A 18 7.56 -16.18 23.80
CA ALA A 18 7.94 -15.80 25.15
C ALA A 18 6.89 -14.87 25.77
N GLU A 19 6.48 -15.26 26.97
CA GLU A 19 5.64 -14.62 27.99
C GLU A 19 5.42 -13.10 27.88
N THR A 20 4.15 -12.71 27.89
CA THR A 20 3.67 -11.38 28.26
C THR A 20 4.11 -11.02 29.69
N PRO A 21 4.79 -9.89 29.94
CA PRO A 21 4.83 -9.33 31.27
C PRO A 21 3.48 -8.67 31.58
N ASP A 22 2.86 -9.19 32.63
CA ASP A 22 1.73 -8.62 33.35
C ASP A 22 2.10 -7.22 33.87
N LEU A 23 1.33 -6.20 33.48
CA LEU A 23 1.31 -4.89 34.13
C LEU A 23 -0.14 -4.50 34.38
N SER A 24 -0.67 -5.09 35.45
CA SER A 24 -1.80 -4.57 36.21
C SER A 24 -1.33 -3.45 37.15
N ASP A 25 -2.23 -2.49 37.35
CA ASP A 25 -2.27 -1.42 38.36
C ASP A 25 -1.10 -0.42 38.42
N ASP A 26 -1.41 0.84 38.08
CA ASP A 26 -1.53 1.86 39.12
C ASP A 26 -2.44 3.01 38.64
N SER A 27 -3.55 3.13 39.35
CA SER A 27 -4.49 4.25 39.37
C SER A 27 -3.85 5.50 39.95
N GLU A 28 -3.98 6.65 39.28
CA GLU A 28 -4.12 7.92 40.01
C GLU A 28 -5.19 8.80 39.34
N ASP A 29 -6.21 9.07 40.13
CA ASP A 29 -7.32 9.98 39.93
C ASP A 29 -6.86 11.41 39.64
N PHE A 30 -7.49 12.05 38.66
CA PHE A 30 -7.72 13.50 38.70
C PHE A 30 -9.09 13.80 38.10
N ASP A 31 -10.09 13.89 38.98
CA ASP A 31 -11.31 14.67 38.78
C ASP A 31 -10.94 16.16 38.82
N ASP A 32 -11.35 16.93 37.80
CA ASP A 32 -11.85 18.29 38.03
C ASP A 32 -12.86 18.68 36.96
N ASP A 33 -13.98 19.21 37.45
CA ASP A 33 -15.23 19.55 36.78
C ASP A 33 -15.18 20.90 36.03
N SER A 34 -16.29 21.19 35.33
CA SER A 34 -16.75 22.50 34.84
C SER A 34 -16.11 22.98 33.52
N ASP A 35 -16.82 23.37 32.47
CA ASP A 35 -18.12 24.06 32.43
C ASP A 35 -18.77 23.97 31.03
N CYS A 36 -20.09 23.82 31.03
CA CYS A 36 -20.96 23.86 29.85
C CYS A 36 -21.19 25.30 29.35
N ILE A 37 -21.07 25.55 28.04
CA ILE A 37 -21.79 26.64 27.35
C ILE A 37 -22.24 26.15 25.96
N GLU A 38 -23.55 25.92 25.80
CA GLU A 38 -24.24 26.08 24.50
C GLU A 38 -24.55 27.57 24.28
N PRO A 39 -24.61 28.02 23.01
CA PRO A 39 -25.93 28.43 22.54
C PRO A 39 -26.24 28.11 21.06
N ASP A 40 -27.47 27.62 20.89
CA ASP A 40 -28.52 27.90 19.88
C ASP A 40 -28.24 28.09 18.37
N GLU A 41 -28.94 27.22 17.65
CA GLU A 41 -29.69 27.37 16.38
C GLU A 41 -29.54 28.68 15.58
N GLN A 42 -28.95 28.53 14.38
CA GLN A 42 -29.37 29.24 13.16
C GLN A 42 -28.97 28.42 11.92
N THR A 43 -29.95 27.90 11.17
CA THR A 43 -29.77 27.57 9.74
C THR A 43 -29.70 28.89 8.96
N PRO A 44 -28.82 29.06 7.95
CA PRO A 44 -29.17 28.63 6.59
C PRO A 44 -27.99 28.39 5.59
N ALA A 45 -28.37 27.81 4.45
CA ALA A 45 -27.83 28.03 3.11
C ALA A 45 -26.45 27.43 2.72
N SER A 46 -26.54 26.47 1.80
CA SER A 46 -25.51 25.99 0.88
C SER A 46 -24.61 27.10 0.33
N ILE A 47 -23.28 26.96 0.51
CA ILE A 47 -22.28 27.77 -0.20
C ILE A 47 -21.37 26.84 -1.01
N SER A 48 -21.47 27.00 -2.34
CA SER A 48 -20.72 26.32 -3.39
C SER A 48 -19.22 26.68 -3.34
N ARG A 49 -18.36 25.64 -3.36
CA ARG A 49 -16.88 25.70 -3.34
C ARG A 49 -16.24 26.23 -4.65
N ARG A 50 -16.80 27.28 -5.26
CA ARG A 50 -16.21 27.96 -6.43
C ARG A 50 -16.27 29.48 -6.24
N SER A 51 -15.33 30.04 -5.49
CA SER A 51 -14.94 31.46 -5.54
C SER A 51 -14.07 31.80 -4.32
N PHE A 52 -12.77 31.51 -4.38
CA PHE A 52 -11.76 32.35 -3.74
C PHE A 52 -10.39 31.99 -4.33
N LEU A 53 -9.60 33.02 -4.66
CA LEU A 53 -8.28 32.98 -5.32
C LEU A 53 -8.29 32.91 -6.86
N TRP A 54 -8.63 34.04 -7.48
CA TRP A 54 -8.31 34.35 -8.89
C TRP A 54 -7.73 35.76 -9.06
N ASP A 55 -6.95 36.23 -8.08
CA ASP A 55 -6.25 37.52 -8.18
C ASP A 55 -4.84 37.38 -7.60
N PHE A 56 -3.89 36.90 -8.42
CA PHE A 56 -2.50 37.39 -8.47
C PHE A 56 -1.77 36.73 -9.66
N ALA A 57 -2.20 37.08 -10.88
CA ALA A 57 -1.46 36.79 -12.09
C ALA A 57 -1.30 38.09 -12.90
N VAL A 58 -0.29 38.89 -12.56
CA VAL A 58 0.22 39.95 -13.43
C VAL A 58 1.75 39.95 -13.39
N GLY A 59 2.31 39.27 -14.40
CA GLY A 59 3.62 39.40 -15.07
C GLY A 59 4.84 40.01 -14.38
N VAL A 60 5.99 39.35 -14.52
CA VAL A 60 7.23 39.91 -15.10
C VAL A 60 8.08 38.77 -15.72
N THR A 61 8.45 38.94 -16.99
CA THR A 61 9.56 38.25 -17.67
C THR A 61 10.86 39.06 -17.52
N ALA A 62 11.99 38.34 -17.40
CA ALA A 62 13.39 38.73 -17.63
C ALA A 62 14.24 39.31 -16.46
N GLY A 63 15.41 38.69 -16.22
CA GLY A 63 16.62 39.35 -15.68
C GLY A 63 17.33 38.63 -14.53
N LEU A 64 18.53 38.09 -14.80
CA LEU A 64 19.51 37.52 -13.85
C LEU A 64 19.89 38.47 -12.69
N ALA A 65 20.02 37.94 -11.46
CA ALA A 65 21.18 38.12 -10.57
C ALA A 65 21.07 37.32 -9.25
N VAL A 66 21.98 36.36 -9.09
CA VAL A 66 22.71 35.89 -7.88
C VAL A 66 22.11 36.16 -6.50
N GLY A 67 21.90 35.07 -5.74
CA GLY A 67 22.17 35.04 -4.29
C GLY A 67 21.01 34.61 -3.41
N ALA A 68 20.75 33.29 -3.32
CA ALA A 68 20.21 32.56 -2.16
C ALA A 68 19.76 31.16 -2.64
N VAL A 69 20.71 30.21 -2.71
CA VAL A 69 20.36 28.79 -2.85
C VAL A 69 20.19 28.26 -1.44
N GLY A 70 18.96 28.30 -0.94
CA GLY A 70 18.61 27.87 0.41
C GLY A 70 17.10 28.02 0.61
N GLU A 71 16.44 26.92 0.94
CA GLU A 71 15.02 26.80 1.33
C GLU A 71 13.96 27.07 0.25
N GLY A 72 14.15 28.00 -0.69
CA GLY A 72 13.12 28.36 -1.68
C GLY A 72 12.87 27.35 -2.82
N ALA A 73 13.82 26.46 -3.13
CA ALA A 73 13.65 25.44 -4.18
C ALA A 73 12.68 24.32 -3.77
N VAL A 74 12.47 24.16 -2.46
CA VAL A 74 11.58 23.15 -1.88
C VAL A 74 10.15 23.67 -1.87
N GLU A 75 9.92 24.95 -1.57
CA GLU A 75 8.58 25.58 -1.66
C GLU A 75 8.08 25.76 -3.11
N TYR A 76 8.97 26.00 -4.08
CA TYR A 76 8.56 26.18 -5.48
C TYR A 76 8.11 24.86 -6.16
N LEU A 77 8.49 23.71 -5.59
CA LEU A 77 7.96 22.40 -6.00
C LEU A 77 6.58 22.12 -5.37
N TYR A 78 6.33 22.58 -4.14
CA TYR A 78 5.09 22.33 -3.40
C TYR A 78 3.84 23.02 -3.94
N ASP A 79 3.97 24.16 -4.63
CA ASP A 79 2.82 24.85 -5.24
C ASP A 79 2.32 24.17 -6.54
N ARG A 80 3.16 23.32 -7.17
CA ARG A 80 2.78 22.53 -8.37
C ARG A 80 2.05 21.23 -8.02
N PHE A 81 2.09 20.86 -6.75
CA PHE A 81 1.69 19.57 -6.24
C PHE A 81 0.24 19.51 -5.75
N GLU A 82 -0.52 20.61 -5.80
CA GLU A 82 -1.95 20.54 -5.47
C GLU A 82 -2.78 19.82 -6.54
N ARG A 83 -2.28 19.69 -7.80
CA ARG A 83 -2.94 18.95 -8.88
C ARG A 83 -1.93 18.44 -9.92
N ILE A 84 -1.29 17.30 -9.65
CA ILE A 84 -0.61 16.56 -10.72
C ILE A 84 -1.64 16.20 -11.80
N GLY A 85 -1.40 16.59 -13.04
CA GLY A 85 -2.21 16.26 -14.19
C GLY A 85 -1.79 14.94 -14.85
N PRO A 86 -2.56 14.43 -15.82
CA PRO A 86 -2.29 13.16 -16.50
C PRO A 86 -0.98 13.13 -17.31
N ASN A 87 -0.43 14.31 -17.62
CA ASN A 87 0.78 14.50 -18.42
C ASN A 87 1.94 15.10 -17.61
N ASP A 88 1.73 15.38 -16.32
CA ASP A 88 2.80 15.83 -15.45
C ASP A 88 3.61 14.63 -14.95
N SER A 89 4.91 14.84 -14.72
CA SER A 89 5.82 13.88 -14.10
C SER A 89 6.27 14.37 -12.71
N VAL A 90 6.47 13.42 -11.80
CA VAL A 90 7.20 13.59 -10.55
C VAL A 90 8.57 12.95 -10.76
N GLU A 91 9.59 13.78 -10.80
CA GLU A 91 10.97 13.32 -10.97
C GLU A 91 11.69 13.36 -9.61
N MET A 92 12.43 12.30 -9.30
CA MET A 92 13.22 12.20 -8.07
C MET A 92 14.46 11.35 -8.26
N THR A 93 15.41 11.47 -7.34
CA THR A 93 16.58 10.60 -7.26
C THR A 93 16.47 9.66 -6.07
N LEU A 94 16.63 8.36 -6.30
CA LEU A 94 16.80 7.35 -5.27
C LEU A 94 18.29 7.06 -5.08
N GLY A 95 18.85 7.55 -3.98
CA GLY A 95 20.20 7.22 -3.56
C GLY A 95 20.23 5.86 -2.86
N VAL A 96 20.69 4.81 -3.55
CA VAL A 96 20.80 3.46 -3.01
C VAL A 96 22.19 3.27 -2.40
N VAL A 97 22.24 3.21 -1.07
CA VAL A 97 23.49 3.10 -0.31
C VAL A 97 23.65 1.67 0.18
N ALA A 98 24.51 0.90 -0.47
CA ALA A 98 24.84 -0.46 -0.06
C ALA A 98 25.95 -0.45 0.99
N ILE A 99 25.67 -1.02 2.17
CA ILE A 99 26.59 -1.10 3.30
C ILE A 99 27.12 -2.52 3.45
N TYR A 100 28.44 -2.67 3.28
CA TYR A 100 29.18 -3.92 3.43
C TYR A 100 30.12 -3.85 4.64
N GLY A 101 30.31 -4.99 5.30
CA GLY A 101 31.37 -5.16 6.30
C GLY A 101 32.68 -5.53 5.59
N SER A 102 33.82 -5.18 6.15
CA SER A 102 35.14 -5.40 5.54
C SER A 102 35.51 -6.87 5.32
N ALA A 103 34.88 -7.78 6.08
CA ALA A 103 35.02 -9.22 5.91
C ALA A 103 34.18 -9.78 4.74
N ILE A 104 33.33 -8.95 4.12
CA ILE A 104 32.39 -9.35 3.06
C ILE A 104 32.94 -8.87 1.74
N ASP A 105 33.07 -9.80 0.79
CA ASP A 105 33.31 -9.47 -0.60
C ASP A 105 31.96 -9.10 -1.24
N PRO A 106 31.75 -7.84 -1.67
CA PRO A 106 30.50 -7.40 -2.29
C PRO A 106 30.18 -8.13 -3.60
N ASP A 107 31.18 -8.77 -4.23
CA ASP A 107 31.07 -9.50 -5.50
C ASP A 107 30.99 -11.02 -5.33
N SER A 108 31.15 -11.55 -4.12
CA SER A 108 31.03 -12.99 -3.87
C SER A 108 29.57 -13.39 -3.73
N CYS A 109 28.86 -13.55 -4.85
CA CYS A 109 27.42 -13.79 -4.87
C CYS A 109 27.06 -15.11 -5.56
N ASP A 110 26.87 -16.18 -4.78
CA ASP A 110 25.97 -17.29 -5.14
C ASP A 110 24.80 -17.23 -4.15
N GLY A 111 23.57 -17.14 -4.66
CA GLY A 111 22.35 -17.02 -3.86
C GLY A 111 22.24 -18.09 -2.76
N ASN A 112 21.64 -17.68 -1.63
CA ASN A 112 21.62 -18.40 -0.34
C ASN A 112 23.03 -18.75 0.16
N GLY A 113 23.67 -17.76 0.81
CA GLY A 113 24.95 -17.91 1.50
C GLY A 113 25.07 -19.27 2.21
N THR A 114 26.12 -20.00 1.84
CA THR A 114 26.40 -21.35 2.32
C THR A 114 26.78 -21.42 3.81
N ASP A 115 26.83 -20.27 4.50
CA ASP A 115 27.18 -20.11 5.92
C ASP A 115 25.98 -19.78 6.82
N SER A 116 24.74 -19.96 6.35
CA SER A 116 23.49 -19.61 7.06
C SER A 116 23.28 -18.11 7.35
N ARG A 117 24.08 -17.22 6.76
CA ARG A 117 23.92 -15.76 6.85
C ARG A 117 23.63 -15.20 5.45
N ARG A 118 22.35 -15.03 5.11
CA ARG A 118 21.91 -14.48 3.82
C ARG A 118 22.47 -13.07 3.60
N ARG A 119 22.96 -12.81 2.38
CA ARG A 119 23.43 -11.51 1.87
C ARG A 119 23.08 -11.41 0.38
N TRP A 120 22.69 -10.23 -0.08
CA TRP A 120 22.28 -9.96 -1.46
C TRP A 120 23.51 -9.69 -2.35
N GLY A 121 24.50 -8.96 -1.84
CA GLY A 121 25.66 -8.53 -2.64
C GLY A 121 25.34 -7.41 -3.62
N ARG A 122 26.37 -6.86 -4.27
CA ARG A 122 26.27 -5.66 -5.13
C ARG A 122 25.23 -5.82 -6.24
N GLU A 123 25.45 -6.78 -7.13
CA GLU A 123 24.62 -6.96 -8.33
C GLU A 123 23.13 -7.16 -7.98
N HIS A 124 22.84 -7.92 -6.91
CA HIS A 124 21.46 -8.15 -6.49
C HIS A 124 20.82 -6.90 -5.88
N ILE A 125 21.54 -6.12 -5.06
CA ILE A 125 20.99 -4.87 -4.51
C ILE A 125 20.68 -3.90 -5.64
N GLU A 126 21.57 -3.79 -6.63
CA GLU A 126 21.37 -2.95 -7.80
C GLU A 126 20.16 -3.41 -8.63
N SER A 127 20.10 -4.69 -8.99
CA SER A 127 19.00 -5.24 -9.79
C SER A 127 17.66 -5.18 -9.05
N ALA A 128 17.61 -5.51 -7.76
CA ALA A 128 16.39 -5.43 -6.98
C ALA A 128 15.87 -3.99 -6.87
N ALA A 129 16.75 -3.00 -6.66
CA ALA A 129 16.34 -1.60 -6.64
C ALA A 129 15.77 -1.18 -8.01
N GLN A 130 16.45 -1.53 -9.11
CA GLN A 130 16.01 -1.21 -10.46
C GLN A 130 14.67 -1.89 -10.81
N ASP A 131 14.53 -3.20 -10.56
CA ASP A 131 13.31 -3.96 -10.85
C ASP A 131 12.09 -3.37 -10.12
N ASN A 132 12.26 -2.95 -8.85
CA ASN A 132 11.20 -2.34 -8.06
C ASN A 132 10.83 -0.95 -8.58
N VAL A 133 11.82 -0.13 -8.94
CA VAL A 133 11.58 1.18 -9.55
C VAL A 133 10.85 1.00 -10.88
N ASP A 134 11.35 0.16 -11.78
CA ASP A 134 10.73 -0.12 -13.08
C ASP A 134 9.26 -0.54 -12.92
N GLN A 135 8.97 -1.39 -11.93
CA GLN A 135 7.61 -1.83 -11.64
C GLN A 135 6.71 -0.70 -11.13
N ILE A 136 7.22 0.22 -10.29
CA ILE A 136 6.51 1.42 -9.85
C ILE A 136 6.21 2.31 -11.07
N GLU A 137 7.22 2.62 -11.88
CA GLU A 137 7.07 3.48 -13.05
C GLU A 137 6.05 2.89 -14.02
N GLN A 138 6.10 1.58 -14.25
CA GLN A 138 5.13 0.86 -15.07
C GLN A 138 3.71 0.93 -14.48
N THR A 139 3.56 0.68 -13.18
CA THR A 139 2.27 0.75 -12.46
C THR A 139 1.62 2.13 -12.58
N LEU A 140 2.44 3.18 -12.51
CA LEU A 140 2.00 4.57 -12.52
C LEU A 140 2.10 5.21 -13.91
N GLY A 141 2.27 4.43 -14.98
CA GLY A 141 2.25 4.94 -16.36
C GLY A 141 3.34 5.98 -16.65
N GLY A 142 4.52 5.81 -16.05
CA GLY A 142 5.69 6.69 -16.18
C GLY A 142 5.53 8.06 -15.54
N GLN A 143 4.49 8.26 -14.72
CA GLN A 143 4.25 9.54 -14.04
C GLN A 143 5.27 9.80 -12.93
N TYR A 144 5.75 8.75 -12.26
CA TYR A 144 6.85 8.84 -11.32
C TYR A 144 8.09 8.35 -12.03
N GLN A 145 9.12 9.19 -12.11
CA GLN A 145 10.40 8.90 -12.76
C GLN A 145 11.49 8.98 -11.70
N ILE A 146 12.12 7.85 -11.43
CA ILE A 146 13.02 7.66 -10.29
C ILE A 146 14.41 7.30 -10.80
N ASP A 147 15.31 8.29 -10.80
CA ASP A 147 16.70 8.07 -11.18
C ASP A 147 17.47 7.43 -10.02
N ILE A 148 18.06 6.26 -10.26
CA ILE A 148 18.83 5.56 -9.24
C ILE A 148 20.30 6.02 -9.26
N LYS A 149 20.84 6.39 -8.08
CA LYS A 149 22.28 6.58 -7.86
C LYS A 149 22.79 5.58 -6.82
N HIS A 150 23.64 4.67 -7.25
CA HIS A 150 24.26 3.68 -6.37
C HIS A 150 25.48 4.26 -5.64
N ILE A 151 25.57 3.98 -4.35
CA ILE A 151 26.69 4.38 -3.49
C ILE A 151 27.08 3.17 -2.65
N GLU A 152 28.35 2.84 -2.65
CA GLU A 152 28.87 1.75 -1.83
C GLU A 152 29.65 2.29 -0.64
N LYS A 153 29.50 1.62 0.50
CA LYS A 153 30.32 1.86 1.69
C LYS A 153 30.74 0.54 2.31
N VAL A 154 32.05 0.38 2.48
CA VAL A 154 32.63 -0.70 3.27
C VAL A 154 32.97 -0.14 4.65
N VAL A 155 32.18 -0.49 5.65
CA VAL A 155 32.24 0.06 7.01
C VAL A 155 31.83 -0.99 8.03
N GLU A 156 32.54 -1.01 9.15
CA GLU A 156 32.23 -1.93 10.26
C GLU A 156 31.04 -1.44 11.09
N PRO A 157 30.28 -2.37 11.70
CA PRO A 157 29.29 -2.03 12.72
C PRO A 157 29.93 -1.33 13.94
N GLU A 158 29.27 -0.31 14.48
CA GLU A 158 29.72 0.42 15.68
C GLU A 158 29.07 -0.11 16.97
N GLY A 159 28.01 -0.91 16.84
CA GLY A 159 27.28 -1.50 17.95
C GLY A 159 27.46 -3.01 18.05
N ALA A 160 26.88 -3.57 19.09
CA ALA A 160 26.86 -4.99 19.35
C ALA A 160 25.50 -5.39 19.92
N ARG A 161 25.07 -6.62 19.66
CA ARG A 161 23.83 -7.20 20.20
C ARG A 161 24.14 -8.55 20.86
N PRO A 162 23.41 -8.94 21.91
CA PRO A 162 23.47 -10.30 22.42
C PRO A 162 23.07 -11.29 21.32
N ARG A 163 23.73 -12.45 21.26
CA ARG A 163 23.27 -13.54 20.40
C ARG A 163 22.14 -14.30 21.10
N LYS A 164 21.24 -14.90 20.30
CA LYS A 164 20.12 -15.71 20.80
C LYS A 164 20.56 -17.03 21.46
N ASP A 165 21.81 -17.43 21.31
CA ASP A 165 22.37 -18.70 21.80
C ASP A 165 23.22 -18.54 23.07
N ASP A 166 23.06 -17.42 23.80
CA ASP A 166 23.83 -17.07 25.00
C ASP A 166 25.37 -17.04 24.82
N SER A 167 25.84 -16.95 23.57
CA SER A 167 27.27 -16.75 23.25
C SER A 167 27.64 -15.26 23.10
N ASP A 168 28.92 -14.96 22.82
CA ASP A 168 29.49 -13.61 22.66
C ASP A 168 28.63 -12.68 21.79
N GLU A 169 28.74 -11.36 22.01
CA GLU A 169 27.99 -10.35 21.25
C GLU A 169 28.24 -10.45 19.73
N ALA A 170 27.20 -10.19 18.93
CA ALA A 170 27.28 -10.06 17.47
C ALA A 170 27.36 -8.57 17.07
N PRO A 171 28.24 -8.20 16.12
CA PRO A 171 28.29 -6.83 15.59
C PRO A 171 26.94 -6.41 15.00
N MET A 172 26.56 -5.15 15.22
CA MET A 172 25.29 -4.58 14.79
C MET A 172 25.43 -3.11 14.39
N TYR A 173 24.84 -2.71 13.26
CA TYR A 173 24.81 -1.33 12.81
C TYR A 173 23.84 -0.51 13.65
N THR A 174 24.30 0.64 14.15
CA THR A 174 23.47 1.49 15.00
C THR A 174 22.53 2.39 14.21
N THR A 175 21.48 2.87 14.86
CA THR A 175 20.58 3.89 14.31
C THR A 175 21.34 5.17 13.94
N ASP A 176 22.42 5.50 14.66
CA ASP A 176 23.27 6.65 14.37
C ASP A 176 24.13 6.43 13.12
N GLN A 177 24.62 5.21 12.87
CA GLN A 177 25.27 4.86 11.61
C GLN A 177 24.30 5.03 10.43
N PHE A 178 23.06 4.54 10.54
CA PHE A 178 22.03 4.77 9.52
C PHE A 178 21.81 6.26 9.23
N LYS A 179 21.56 7.08 10.26
CA LYS A 179 21.37 8.54 10.10
C LYS A 179 22.58 9.22 9.46
N ARG A 180 23.79 8.80 9.84
CA ARG A 180 25.04 9.34 9.29
C ARG A 180 25.17 9.00 7.81
N TYR A 181 24.95 7.75 7.43
CA TYR A 181 25.06 7.31 6.04
C TYR A 181 24.01 7.95 5.14
N VAL A 182 22.77 8.15 5.63
CA VAL A 182 21.75 8.93 4.92
C VAL A 182 22.25 10.35 4.63
N LYS A 183 22.77 11.05 5.65
CA LYS A 183 23.25 12.42 5.51
C LYS A 183 24.45 12.52 4.55
N GLU A 184 25.40 11.60 4.67
CA GLU A 184 26.59 11.55 3.81
C GLU A 184 26.23 11.27 2.36
N ALA A 185 25.36 10.29 2.11
CA ALA A 185 24.92 9.94 0.76
C ALA A 185 24.12 11.06 0.11
N ARG A 186 23.17 11.67 0.86
CA ARG A 186 22.42 12.83 0.36
C ARG A 186 23.37 13.97 -0.01
N LYS A 187 24.34 14.28 0.86
CA LYS A 187 25.36 15.30 0.58
C LYS A 187 26.15 14.96 -0.69
N GLN A 188 26.64 13.73 -0.81
CA GLN A 188 27.39 13.25 -1.97
C GLN A 188 26.58 13.41 -3.27
N ILE A 189 25.28 13.09 -3.24
CA ILE A 189 24.38 13.27 -4.39
C ILE A 189 24.17 14.75 -4.69
N THR A 190 23.79 15.56 -3.70
CA THR A 190 23.42 16.96 -3.93
C THR A 190 24.61 17.89 -4.24
N GLU A 191 25.83 17.50 -3.87
CA GLU A 191 27.06 18.23 -4.18
C GLU A 191 27.78 17.69 -5.43
N SER A 192 27.23 16.65 -6.08
CA SER A 192 27.80 16.11 -7.32
C SER A 192 27.59 17.06 -8.51
N ASP A 193 28.55 17.09 -9.42
CA ASP A 193 28.51 17.96 -10.61
C ASP A 193 27.33 17.61 -11.55
N ASP A 194 26.81 16.38 -11.47
CA ASP A 194 25.68 15.85 -12.25
C ASP A 194 24.35 15.88 -11.48
N TYR A 195 24.27 16.61 -10.35
CA TYR A 195 23.00 16.82 -9.66
C TYR A 195 22.13 17.83 -10.42
N ASP A 196 20.93 17.41 -10.79
CA ASP A 196 19.97 18.18 -11.58
C ASP A 196 18.93 18.93 -10.73
N GLY A 197 19.08 18.92 -9.40
CA GLY A 197 18.18 19.61 -8.47
C GLY A 197 16.93 18.82 -8.08
N LYS A 198 16.78 17.57 -8.52
CA LYS A 198 15.65 16.71 -8.15
C LYS A 198 15.61 16.39 -6.64
N PRO A 199 14.43 16.20 -6.04
CA PRO A 199 14.31 15.67 -4.68
C PRO A 199 15.06 14.35 -4.51
N VAL A 200 15.72 14.16 -3.37
CA VAL A 200 16.51 12.96 -3.07
C VAL A 200 15.85 12.17 -1.95
N ILE A 201 15.54 10.90 -2.22
CA ILE A 201 15.24 9.87 -1.21
C ILE A 201 16.52 9.05 -1.04
N THR A 202 16.93 8.79 0.19
CA THR A 202 18.08 7.91 0.46
C THR A 202 17.62 6.58 1.05
N MET A 203 17.93 5.48 0.37
CA MET A 203 17.69 4.12 0.82
C MET A 203 19.01 3.48 1.24
N VAL A 204 19.15 3.15 2.51
CA VAL A 204 20.36 2.49 3.04
C VAL A 204 20.07 1.00 3.23
N VAL A 205 20.81 0.17 2.50
CA VAL A 205 20.68 -1.28 2.49
C VAL A 205 21.85 -1.87 3.28
N PHE A 206 21.54 -2.50 4.41
CA PHE A 206 22.54 -3.15 5.26
C PHE A 206 22.68 -4.62 4.88
N ASP A 207 23.82 -4.96 4.26
CA ASP A 207 24.02 -6.28 3.64
C ASP A 207 24.91 -7.25 4.43
N SER A 208 25.63 -6.78 5.45
CA SER A 208 26.67 -7.58 6.10
C SER A 208 26.32 -8.10 7.50
N HIS A 209 25.57 -7.32 8.28
CA HIS A 209 25.23 -7.55 9.69
C HIS A 209 23.84 -6.99 10.00
N TYR A 210 23.27 -7.37 11.14
CA TYR A 210 22.06 -6.74 11.68
C TYR A 210 22.24 -5.24 11.82
N SER A 211 21.15 -4.51 11.74
CA SER A 211 21.05 -3.16 12.29
C SER A 211 20.05 -3.14 13.45
N GLU A 212 20.14 -2.17 14.36
CA GLU A 212 19.16 -1.95 15.43
C GLU A 212 17.73 -1.83 14.88
N LEU A 213 17.59 -1.28 13.68
CA LEU A 213 16.30 -1.10 13.01
C LEU A 213 15.76 -2.42 12.43
N SER A 214 16.66 -3.34 12.05
CA SER A 214 16.32 -4.67 11.53
C SER A 214 15.60 -5.56 12.55
N GLU A 215 15.68 -5.24 13.85
CA GLU A 215 14.93 -5.97 14.88
C GLU A 215 13.44 -5.65 14.84
N LYS A 216 13.06 -4.49 14.31
CA LYS A 216 11.66 -4.07 14.18
C LYS A 216 11.05 -4.53 12.87
N ALA A 217 11.84 -4.47 11.79
CA ALA A 217 11.33 -4.59 10.44
C ALA A 217 12.40 -4.94 9.40
N ILE A 218 11.98 -5.53 8.27
CA ILE A 218 12.86 -5.72 7.11
C ILE A 218 13.14 -4.39 6.40
N GLY A 219 12.14 -3.51 6.34
CA GLY A 219 12.24 -2.16 5.77
C GLY A 219 11.54 -1.14 6.68
N ILE A 220 12.05 0.10 6.67
CA ILE A 220 11.41 1.22 7.36
C ILE A 220 11.54 2.49 6.51
N ALA A 221 10.41 3.02 6.07
CA ALA A 221 10.28 4.34 5.47
C ALA A 221 10.01 5.41 6.54
N TYR A 222 10.86 6.44 6.55
CA TYR A 222 10.66 7.60 7.41
C TYR A 222 9.98 8.71 6.61
N GLN A 223 8.69 8.91 6.90
CA GLN A 223 7.83 9.95 6.33
C GLN A 223 8.14 11.34 6.89
N ASP A 224 9.38 11.81 6.66
CA ASP A 224 9.83 13.17 6.97
C ASP A 224 10.01 13.93 5.66
N PRO A 225 9.12 14.88 5.33
CA PRO A 225 9.22 15.71 4.14
C PRO A 225 10.56 16.39 3.88
N SER A 226 11.27 16.76 4.95
CA SER A 226 12.56 17.44 4.84
C SER A 226 13.70 16.47 4.61
N ASN A 227 13.51 15.21 4.98
CA ASN A 227 14.52 14.17 4.95
C ASN A 227 13.92 12.75 4.76
N PRO A 228 13.26 12.50 3.61
CA PRO A 228 12.68 11.21 3.31
C PRO A 228 13.81 10.19 3.13
N ARG A 229 13.71 9.07 3.83
CA ARG A 229 14.76 8.05 3.87
C ARG A 229 14.19 6.68 4.18
N ILE A 230 14.88 5.66 3.69
CA ILE A 230 14.50 4.26 3.81
C ILE A 230 15.67 3.52 4.44
N HIS A 231 15.35 2.67 5.41
CA HIS A 231 16.22 1.61 5.90
C HIS A 231 15.77 0.28 5.29
N ILE A 232 16.71 -0.55 4.81
CA ILE A 232 16.47 -1.93 4.42
C ILE A 232 17.53 -2.84 5.05
N SER A 233 17.08 -3.97 5.56
CA SER A 233 17.89 -5.07 6.04
C SER A 233 17.82 -6.25 5.08
N THR A 234 18.96 -6.71 4.55
CA THR A 234 19.01 -7.97 3.79
C THR A 234 19.15 -9.20 4.72
N TYR A 235 19.29 -8.95 6.03
CA TYR A 235 19.33 -9.98 7.05
C TYR A 235 17.93 -10.58 7.26
N GLY A 236 17.64 -11.70 6.60
CA GLY A 236 16.32 -12.37 6.60
C GLY A 236 15.98 -12.96 5.23
N ASP A 237 14.85 -13.66 5.10
CA ASP A 237 14.42 -14.25 3.82
C ASP A 237 14.23 -13.18 2.71
N PRO A 238 14.44 -13.53 1.43
CA PRO A 238 14.41 -12.56 0.34
C PRO A 238 12.99 -12.06 0.10
N PHE A 239 12.73 -10.83 0.47
CA PHE A 239 11.48 -10.13 0.17
C PHE A 239 11.76 -9.10 -0.92
N GLY A 240 11.73 -9.58 -2.17
CA GLY A 240 12.16 -8.81 -3.34
C GLY A 240 11.40 -7.50 -3.57
N CYS A 241 10.20 -7.31 -3.00
CA CYS A 241 9.44 -6.07 -3.15
C CYS A 241 9.59 -5.05 -2.00
N ALA A 242 10.46 -5.31 -1.01
CA ALA A 242 10.68 -4.38 0.09
C ALA A 242 11.06 -2.96 -0.40
N PRO A 243 11.95 -2.78 -1.39
CA PRO A 243 12.23 -1.43 -1.92
C PRO A 243 10.99 -0.69 -2.40
N ALA A 244 10.13 -1.33 -3.20
CA ALA A 244 8.94 -0.65 -3.70
C ALA A 244 7.88 -0.37 -2.63
N HIS A 245 7.74 -1.26 -1.65
CA HIS A 245 6.88 -1.06 -0.49
C HIS A 245 7.31 0.21 0.27
N GLU A 246 8.59 0.30 0.63
CA GLU A 246 9.11 1.44 1.38
C GLU A 246 9.12 2.74 0.54
N ILE A 247 9.36 2.65 -0.77
CA ILE A 247 9.21 3.80 -1.66
C ILE A 247 7.75 4.28 -1.66
N GLY A 248 6.77 3.39 -1.71
CA GLY A 248 5.33 3.72 -1.69
C GLY A 248 4.92 4.57 -0.49
N HIS A 249 5.48 4.29 0.70
CA HIS A 249 5.30 5.12 1.89
C HIS A 249 5.81 6.56 1.76
N LEU A 250 6.68 6.83 0.79
CA LEU A 250 7.24 8.15 0.53
C LEU A 250 6.66 8.80 -0.73
N LEU A 251 5.90 8.07 -1.55
CA LEU A 251 5.26 8.60 -2.74
C LEU A 251 3.89 9.19 -2.43
N SER A 252 3.71 10.48 -2.75
CA SER A 252 2.39 11.12 -2.77
C SER A 252 2.28 11.99 -4.01
N SER A 253 1.03 12.24 -4.43
CA SER A 253 0.73 13.15 -5.53
C SER A 253 1.11 14.60 -5.23
N ARG A 254 1.36 14.92 -3.95
CA ARG A 254 1.66 16.28 -3.50
C ARG A 254 3.06 16.47 -2.92
N LYS A 255 3.61 15.45 -2.27
CA LYS A 255 4.79 15.65 -1.43
C LYS A 255 5.52 14.34 -1.19
N ILE A 256 6.82 14.35 -1.41
CA ILE A 256 7.65 13.20 -1.04
C ILE A 256 7.79 13.16 0.48
N GLY A 257 7.67 11.96 1.04
CA GLY A 257 7.74 11.72 2.49
C GLY A 257 6.40 11.80 3.21
N GLU A 258 5.28 11.84 2.49
CA GLU A 258 3.92 11.75 3.05
C GLU A 258 3.06 10.80 2.19
N GLY A 259 3.57 9.61 1.90
CA GLY A 259 2.96 8.69 0.96
C GLY A 259 1.92 7.74 1.56
N LEU A 260 1.81 6.56 0.94
CA LEU A 260 0.85 5.53 1.29
C LEU A 260 1.05 5.02 2.73
N GLU A 261 0.02 4.42 3.30
CA GLU A 261 0.08 3.61 4.51
C GLU A 261 -0.21 2.15 4.14
N HIS A 262 -0.07 1.23 5.10
CA HIS A 262 -0.30 -0.18 4.84
C HIS A 262 -1.74 -0.49 4.41
N GLU A 263 -1.89 -1.43 3.47
CA GLU A 263 -3.20 -1.90 3.00
C GLU A 263 -3.65 -3.16 3.76
N GLY A 264 -4.75 -3.02 4.51
CA GLY A 264 -5.35 -4.15 5.23
C GLY A 264 -6.22 -5.05 4.33
N MET A 265 -6.74 -6.13 4.92
CA MET A 265 -7.81 -6.93 4.31
C MET A 265 -8.90 -7.27 5.32
N LEU A 266 -10.14 -6.96 4.96
CA LEU A 266 -11.34 -7.47 5.60
C LEU A 266 -11.72 -8.79 4.92
N ASP A 267 -11.38 -9.89 5.57
CA ASP A 267 -11.61 -11.26 5.09
C ASP A 267 -12.83 -11.85 5.81
N ALA A 268 -13.66 -12.57 5.05
CA ALA A 268 -14.82 -13.30 5.55
C ALA A 268 -14.47 -14.71 6.10
N ARG A 269 -13.19 -15.05 6.22
CA ARG A 269 -12.72 -16.27 6.88
C ARG A 269 -13.07 -16.27 8.36
N VAL A 270 -13.94 -17.20 8.76
CA VAL A 270 -14.32 -17.44 10.15
C VAL A 270 -13.75 -18.79 10.60
N GLU A 271 -13.01 -18.75 11.70
CA GLU A 271 -12.48 -19.92 12.38
C GLU A 271 -13.20 -20.12 13.71
N ASP A 272 -13.48 -21.37 14.06
CA ASP A 272 -13.96 -21.71 15.38
C ASP A 272 -12.80 -21.55 16.37
N LYS A 273 -12.92 -20.56 17.26
CA LYS A 273 -11.84 -20.22 18.21
C LYS A 273 -11.47 -21.36 19.16
N SER A 274 -12.37 -22.32 19.39
CA SER A 274 -12.14 -23.43 20.33
C SER A 274 -11.39 -24.60 19.72
N SER A 275 -11.52 -24.80 18.41
CA SER A 275 -10.92 -25.91 17.67
C SER A 275 -9.87 -25.49 16.65
N GLY A 276 -9.76 -24.20 16.34
CA GLY A 276 -8.90 -23.65 15.29
C GLY A 276 -9.34 -24.09 13.88
N ARG A 277 -10.50 -24.72 13.73
CA ARG A 277 -10.98 -25.22 12.45
C ARG A 277 -11.62 -24.12 11.64
N LEU A 278 -11.38 -24.14 10.33
CA LEU A 278 -12.04 -23.30 9.37
C LEU A 278 -13.53 -23.65 9.32
N VAL A 279 -14.39 -22.72 9.73
CA VAL A 279 -15.85 -22.89 9.69
C VAL A 279 -16.43 -22.26 8.42
N GLN A 280 -15.79 -21.22 7.92
CA GLN A 280 -16.21 -20.48 6.75
C GLN A 280 -15.00 -19.84 6.08
N LEU A 281 -14.85 -20.03 4.77
CA LEU A 281 -13.76 -19.41 4.00
C LEU A 281 -14.18 -18.10 3.33
N TYR A 282 -15.44 -18.03 2.86
CA TYR A 282 -16.00 -16.85 2.19
C TYR A 282 -17.45 -16.61 2.65
N ALA A 283 -17.93 -15.37 2.53
CA ALA A 283 -19.29 -15.00 2.91
C ALA A 283 -19.84 -13.93 1.96
N ILE A 284 -20.88 -14.27 1.20
CA ILE A 284 -21.64 -13.27 0.44
C ILE A 284 -22.83 -12.86 1.27
N ASP A 285 -22.84 -11.63 1.76
CA ASP A 285 -23.99 -10.99 2.38
C ASP A 285 -23.79 -9.46 2.36
N THR A 286 -24.74 -8.72 2.92
CA THR A 286 -24.56 -7.30 3.20
C THR A 286 -23.46 -7.12 4.25
N ILE A 287 -22.66 -6.07 4.12
CA ILE A 287 -21.57 -5.80 5.08
C ILE A 287 -22.11 -5.77 6.53
N GLN A 288 -23.31 -5.23 6.75
CA GLN A 288 -23.96 -5.22 8.05
C GLN A 288 -24.17 -6.63 8.63
N ASN A 289 -24.56 -7.61 7.81
CA ASN A 289 -24.76 -8.99 8.25
C ASN A 289 -23.44 -9.75 8.39
N LEU A 290 -22.49 -9.52 7.47
CA LEU A 290 -21.15 -10.10 7.57
C LEU A 290 -20.47 -9.73 8.89
N LEU A 291 -20.55 -8.47 9.30
CA LEU A 291 -20.01 -8.00 10.58
C LEU A 291 -20.72 -8.64 11.78
N LYS A 292 -22.05 -8.88 11.72
CA LYS A 292 -22.79 -9.60 12.77
C LYS A 292 -22.37 -11.07 12.87
N GLN A 293 -21.95 -11.68 11.76
CA GLN A 293 -21.44 -13.05 11.71
C GLN A 293 -20.00 -13.17 12.22
N GLY A 294 -19.35 -12.04 12.54
CA GLY A 294 -17.99 -12.01 13.07
C GLY A 294 -16.92 -11.78 12.02
N CYS A 295 -17.28 -11.41 10.78
CA CYS A 295 -16.29 -10.87 9.83
C CYS A 295 -15.70 -9.60 10.45
N ALA A 296 -14.39 -9.57 10.58
CA ALA A 296 -13.66 -8.44 11.14
C ALA A 296 -12.39 -8.24 10.33
N LEU A 297 -11.88 -7.01 10.34
CA LEU A 297 -10.58 -6.75 9.74
C LEU A 297 -9.59 -7.67 10.47
N LYS A 298 -8.94 -8.58 9.75
CA LYS A 298 -7.76 -9.21 10.31
C LYS A 298 -6.80 -8.05 10.54
N ALA A 299 -6.36 -7.83 11.77
CA ALA A 299 -5.41 -6.78 12.13
C ALA A 299 -4.03 -6.94 11.46
N ASN A 300 -3.94 -7.76 10.42
CA ASN A 300 -2.82 -7.84 9.53
C ASN A 300 -2.96 -6.74 8.47
N GLU A 301 -2.31 -5.62 8.72
CA GLU A 301 -2.16 -4.50 7.78
C GLU A 301 -1.33 -4.90 6.54
N TYR A 302 -0.92 -6.17 6.41
CA TYR A 302 -0.23 -6.76 5.26
C TYR A 302 -1.01 -7.97 4.76
N ALA A 303 -2.32 -7.83 4.52
CA ALA A 303 -3.14 -8.96 4.09
C ALA A 303 -3.73 -8.89 2.68
N SER A 304 -3.74 -7.74 1.98
CA SER A 304 -4.25 -7.70 0.60
C SER A 304 -3.35 -8.46 -0.39
N TYR A 305 -3.98 -9.08 -1.38
CA TYR A 305 -3.30 -9.82 -2.44
C TYR A 305 -2.96 -8.98 -3.68
N HIS A 306 -3.39 -7.72 -3.73
CA HIS A 306 -3.35 -6.90 -4.95
C HIS A 306 -2.29 -5.80 -4.96
N THR A 307 -1.57 -5.61 -3.86
CA THR A 307 -0.56 -4.55 -3.71
C THR A 307 0.56 -4.99 -2.80
N VAL A 308 1.77 -4.46 -3.01
CA VAL A 308 2.89 -4.68 -2.09
C VAL A 308 2.66 -4.02 -0.74
N MET A 309 1.84 -2.97 -0.67
CA MET A 309 1.51 -2.26 0.57
C MET A 309 0.69 -3.11 1.54
N GLY A 310 -0.03 -4.10 1.01
CA GLY A 310 -0.82 -5.06 1.75
C GLY A 310 -0.34 -6.49 1.58
N SER A 311 0.73 -6.75 0.83
CA SER A 311 1.12 -8.11 0.47
C SER A 311 1.74 -8.87 1.65
N GLY A 312 0.92 -9.72 2.27
CA GLY A 312 1.38 -10.87 3.06
C GLY A 312 2.05 -11.95 2.18
N HIS A 313 2.03 -11.78 0.85
CA HIS A 313 2.75 -12.55 -0.16
C HIS A 313 4.28 -12.43 -0.04
N LEU A 314 4.76 -11.56 0.84
CA LEU A 314 6.14 -11.65 1.29
C LEU A 314 6.41 -13.05 1.87
N ASP A 315 5.46 -13.62 2.63
CA ASP A 315 5.61 -14.95 3.20
C ASP A 315 5.33 -16.05 2.15
N SER A 316 6.40 -16.63 1.61
CA SER A 316 6.37 -17.82 0.73
C SER A 316 5.63 -19.04 1.29
N SER A 317 5.13 -18.97 2.53
CA SER A 317 4.42 -20.06 3.21
C SER A 317 2.89 -20.02 3.09
N TYR A 318 2.27 -18.90 2.67
CA TYR A 318 0.80 -18.81 2.51
C TYR A 318 0.33 -19.24 1.10
N SER A 319 0.65 -20.48 0.72
CA SER A 319 0.02 -21.13 -0.43
C SER A 319 -1.35 -21.67 -0.02
N ILE A 320 -2.42 -21.03 -0.50
CA ILE A 320 -3.72 -21.68 -0.64
C ILE A 320 -4.18 -21.52 -2.09
N ASN A 321 -3.55 -22.27 -2.99
CA ASN A 321 -4.19 -23.18 -3.96
C ASN A 321 -3.25 -23.51 -5.14
N GLU A 322 -3.37 -24.74 -5.64
CA GLU A 322 -2.60 -25.47 -6.66
C GLU A 322 -2.42 -24.79 -8.05
N LYS A 323 -2.56 -23.47 -8.18
CA LYS A 323 -2.16 -22.71 -9.38
C LYS A 323 -0.79 -22.02 -9.24
N ASP A 324 -0.10 -22.18 -8.11
CA ASP A 324 1.18 -21.49 -7.86
C ASP A 324 2.34 -21.94 -8.76
N GLU A 325 2.25 -23.09 -9.44
CA GLU A 325 3.27 -23.44 -10.44
C GLU A 325 3.22 -22.57 -11.71
N LEU A 326 2.07 -21.94 -11.99
CA LEU A 326 1.92 -20.90 -13.02
C LEU A 326 2.20 -19.49 -12.48
N ARG A 327 2.33 -19.32 -11.16
CA ARG A 327 2.67 -18.05 -10.48
C ARG A 327 4.15 -17.96 -10.09
N LYS A 328 5.02 -18.81 -10.64
CA LYS A 328 6.45 -18.52 -10.82
C LYS A 328 6.70 -17.37 -11.82
N ASP A 329 5.72 -16.48 -12.00
CA ASP A 329 5.79 -15.36 -12.91
C ASP A 329 6.35 -14.17 -12.14
N SER A 330 7.34 -13.51 -12.74
CA SER A 330 8.10 -12.42 -12.13
C SER A 330 7.13 -11.41 -11.52
N HIS A 331 7.22 -11.14 -10.21
CA HIS A 331 6.39 -10.14 -9.52
C HIS A 331 6.38 -8.78 -10.24
N ILE A 332 7.45 -8.48 -10.99
CA ILE A 332 7.64 -7.36 -11.93
C ILE A 332 6.49 -7.24 -12.95
N LYS A 333 5.69 -8.30 -13.16
CA LYS A 333 4.60 -8.35 -14.13
C LYS A 333 3.19 -8.06 -13.60
N ARG A 334 3.05 -7.41 -12.45
CA ARG A 334 1.75 -6.99 -11.91
C ARG A 334 1.80 -5.53 -11.47
N PRO A 335 0.65 -4.82 -11.42
CA PRO A 335 0.63 -3.54 -10.75
C PRO A 335 1.04 -3.74 -9.29
N ILE A 336 1.88 -2.83 -8.80
CA ILE A 336 2.47 -2.95 -7.47
C ILE A 336 1.62 -2.29 -6.39
N TYR A 337 0.68 -1.43 -6.80
CA TYR A 337 -0.26 -0.70 -5.95
C TYR A 337 -1.70 -1.03 -6.34
N SER A 338 -2.61 -1.02 -5.37
CA SER A 338 -4.02 -1.32 -5.57
C SER A 338 -4.73 -0.14 -6.25
N PRO A 339 -5.93 -0.33 -6.83
CA PRO A 339 -6.67 0.77 -7.46
C PRO A 339 -6.84 2.04 -6.61
N PRO A 340 -7.24 2.00 -5.32
CA PRO A 340 -7.32 3.21 -4.51
C PRO A 340 -5.96 3.86 -4.24
N GLU A 341 -4.89 3.08 -4.08
CA GLU A 341 -3.53 3.61 -3.90
C GLU A 341 -3.03 4.32 -5.16
N ILE A 342 -3.28 3.72 -6.34
CA ILE A 342 -3.01 4.35 -7.62
C ILE A 342 -3.84 5.63 -7.75
N TYR A 343 -5.10 5.66 -7.31
CA TYR A 343 -5.90 6.87 -7.32
C TYR A 343 -5.36 7.96 -6.39
N PHE A 344 -4.82 7.59 -5.22
CA PHE A 344 -4.14 8.53 -4.31
C PHE A 344 -2.89 9.15 -4.95
N LEU A 345 -2.09 8.32 -5.64
CA LEU A 345 -0.89 8.74 -6.36
C LEU A 345 -1.22 9.50 -7.65
N GLN A 346 -2.38 9.23 -8.26
CA GLN A 346 -2.81 9.76 -9.55
C GLN A 346 -4.25 10.32 -9.47
N PRO A 347 -4.49 11.39 -8.70
CA PRO A 347 -5.84 11.90 -8.40
C PRO A 347 -6.57 12.49 -9.61
N TRP A 348 -5.90 12.62 -10.76
CA TRP A 348 -6.49 13.03 -12.04
C TRP A 348 -7.28 11.90 -12.73
N ARG A 349 -7.13 10.63 -12.29
CA ARG A 349 -7.86 9.50 -12.87
C ARG A 349 -9.37 9.69 -12.72
N LYS A 350 -10.12 9.34 -13.77
CA LYS A 350 -11.56 9.63 -13.81
C LYS A 350 -12.32 8.67 -12.90
N THR A 351 -13.01 9.22 -11.91
CA THR A 351 -13.92 8.46 -11.03
C THR A 351 -15.35 8.98 -11.12
N ALA A 352 -16.30 8.19 -10.63
CA ALA A 352 -17.68 8.63 -10.49
C ALA A 352 -18.30 8.11 -9.18
N ASP A 353 -19.31 8.83 -8.69
CA ASP A 353 -20.05 8.44 -7.50
C ASP A 353 -20.93 7.21 -7.79
N ALA A 354 -20.64 6.09 -7.10
CA ALA A 354 -21.33 4.81 -7.28
C ALA A 354 -22.82 4.90 -6.88
N ALA A 355 -23.14 5.63 -5.81
CA ALA A 355 -24.50 5.75 -5.31
C ALA A 355 -25.40 6.58 -6.25
N LYS A 356 -24.79 7.48 -7.05
CA LYS A 356 -25.52 8.31 -8.02
C LYS A 356 -25.58 7.71 -9.43
N ARG A 357 -24.91 6.58 -9.67
CA ARG A 357 -24.79 5.98 -11.01
C ARG A 357 -25.07 4.49 -10.97
N LEU A 358 -26.36 4.13 -11.03
CA LEU A 358 -26.78 2.74 -11.23
C LEU A 358 -26.44 2.27 -12.65
N GLY A 359 -26.35 0.96 -12.83
CA GLY A 359 -26.02 0.30 -14.10
C GLY A 359 -24.56 -0.15 -14.20
N ALA A 360 -24.17 -0.61 -15.39
CA ALA A 360 -22.83 -1.12 -15.67
C ALA A 360 -21.85 0.01 -16.05
N HIS A 361 -20.67 0.01 -15.43
CA HIS A 361 -19.57 0.95 -15.66
C HIS A 361 -18.29 0.20 -16.00
N PHE A 362 -17.81 0.36 -17.23
CA PHE A 362 -16.54 -0.21 -17.65
C PHE A 362 -15.39 0.53 -16.99
N LEU A 363 -14.52 -0.22 -16.31
CA LEU A 363 -13.38 0.33 -15.57
C LEU A 363 -12.09 -0.08 -16.27
N SER A 364 -11.10 0.81 -16.27
CA SER A 364 -9.86 0.60 -17.03
C SER A 364 -8.71 1.42 -16.46
N TYR A 365 -7.49 0.88 -16.57
CA TYR A 365 -6.25 1.58 -16.25
C TYR A 365 -5.90 2.67 -17.26
N GLU A 366 -6.54 2.72 -18.44
CA GLU A 366 -6.29 3.75 -19.45
C GLU A 366 -6.66 5.16 -18.97
N LYS A 367 -5.76 6.13 -19.19
CA LYS A 367 -5.86 7.50 -18.65
C LYS A 367 -7.18 8.21 -18.97
N ASP A 368 -7.72 7.98 -20.17
CA ASP A 368 -8.93 8.65 -20.65
C ASP A 368 -10.23 7.92 -20.35
N LYS A 369 -10.17 6.70 -19.80
CA LYS A 369 -11.33 5.91 -19.43
C LYS A 369 -11.67 6.10 -17.96
N MET A 370 -12.83 5.60 -17.55
CA MET A 370 -13.22 5.58 -16.15
C MET A 370 -12.33 4.59 -15.41
N PHE A 371 -11.66 5.04 -14.37
CA PHE A 371 -10.74 4.23 -13.59
C PHE A 371 -11.44 3.51 -12.44
N GLY A 372 -12.36 4.18 -11.75
CA GLY A 372 -13.05 3.59 -10.61
C GLY A 372 -14.34 4.31 -10.26
N LEU A 373 -15.07 3.75 -9.30
CA LEU A 373 -16.20 4.38 -8.66
C LEU A 373 -15.90 4.63 -7.18
N THR A 374 -16.49 5.66 -6.61
CA THR A 374 -16.33 6.02 -5.20
C THR A 374 -17.68 6.15 -4.52
N ALA A 375 -17.77 5.81 -3.23
CA ALA A 375 -18.96 6.09 -2.42
C ALA A 375 -18.54 6.61 -1.04
N GLU A 376 -19.03 7.77 -0.63
CA GLU A 376 -18.79 8.27 0.73
C GLU A 376 -19.58 7.43 1.75
N LEU A 377 -18.92 7.08 2.85
CA LEU A 377 -19.56 6.34 3.94
C LEU A 377 -20.15 7.32 4.97
N PRO A 378 -21.41 7.14 5.38
CA PRO A 378 -21.97 7.82 6.54
C PRO A 378 -21.05 7.73 7.76
N SER A 379 -21.12 8.73 8.65
CA SER A 379 -20.28 8.75 9.86
C SER A 379 -20.57 7.58 10.81
N ASP A 380 -21.81 7.07 10.80
CA ASP A 380 -22.30 5.93 11.58
C ASP A 380 -22.29 4.61 10.79
N HIS A 381 -21.56 4.56 9.68
CA HIS A 381 -21.53 3.38 8.82
C HIS A 381 -21.00 2.13 9.54
N ALA A 382 -21.68 1.00 9.39
CA ALA A 382 -21.36 -0.23 10.11
C ALA A 382 -19.94 -0.74 9.84
N LEU A 383 -19.43 -0.56 8.61
CA LEU A 383 -18.06 -0.94 8.23
C LEU A 383 -17.01 -0.33 9.15
N ARG A 384 -17.25 0.88 9.70
CA ARG A 384 -16.32 1.54 10.63
C ARG A 384 -16.11 0.77 11.93
N LYS A 385 -16.96 -0.20 12.26
CA LYS A 385 -16.72 -1.12 13.40
C LYS A 385 -15.53 -2.06 13.15
N ALA A 386 -15.31 -2.46 11.89
CA ALA A 386 -14.20 -3.32 11.51
C ALA A 386 -13.02 -2.52 10.92
N VAL A 387 -13.30 -1.43 10.20
CA VAL A 387 -12.30 -0.56 9.58
C VAL A 387 -12.52 0.88 10.06
N PRO A 388 -12.04 1.26 11.26
CA PRO A 388 -12.40 2.54 11.90
C PRO A 388 -12.10 3.79 11.08
N TYR A 389 -11.07 3.74 10.25
CA TYR A 389 -10.66 4.84 9.38
C TYR A 389 -11.45 4.91 8.06
N ALA A 390 -12.36 3.97 7.76
CA ALA A 390 -13.06 3.91 6.48
C ALA A 390 -13.99 5.12 6.30
N ASP A 391 -13.62 6.05 5.43
CA ASP A 391 -14.41 7.24 5.09
C ASP A 391 -15.13 7.11 3.76
N SER A 392 -14.61 6.28 2.86
CA SER A 392 -15.23 6.00 1.57
C SER A 392 -14.95 4.58 1.12
N LEU A 393 -15.73 4.13 0.14
CA LEU A 393 -15.43 2.96 -0.67
C LEU A 393 -14.80 3.37 -1.99
N PHE A 394 -13.85 2.58 -2.47
CA PHE A 394 -13.34 2.62 -3.83
C PHE A 394 -13.63 1.29 -4.51
N ILE A 395 -14.22 1.36 -5.71
CA ILE A 395 -14.55 0.20 -6.54
C ILE A 395 -13.68 0.31 -7.79
N GLY A 396 -12.74 -0.62 -7.95
CA GLY A 396 -11.67 -0.51 -8.94
C GLY A 396 -11.39 -1.80 -9.70
N PRO A 397 -10.74 -1.73 -10.87
CA PRO A 397 -10.34 -2.88 -11.65
C PRO A 397 -9.11 -3.53 -11.03
N ASN A 398 -9.23 -4.78 -10.60
CA ASN A 398 -8.09 -5.56 -10.12
C ASN A 398 -7.40 -6.21 -11.32
N ALA A 399 -6.07 -6.22 -11.30
CA ALA A 399 -5.26 -6.81 -12.35
C ALA A 399 -4.40 -7.93 -11.78
N ASP A 400 -4.51 -9.10 -12.41
CA ASP A 400 -3.82 -10.32 -11.96
C ASP A 400 -2.53 -10.60 -12.77
N GLY A 401 -2.22 -9.77 -13.79
CA GLY A 401 -1.03 -9.92 -14.64
C GLY A 401 -0.96 -8.91 -15.79
N PHE A 402 0.04 -9.10 -16.67
CA PHE A 402 0.21 -8.32 -17.90
C PHE A 402 -0.01 -9.11 -19.19
N ILE A 403 -0.36 -8.41 -20.26
CA ILE A 403 -0.32 -8.88 -21.64
C ILE A 403 1.14 -8.80 -22.14
N THR A 404 1.69 -9.92 -22.61
CA THR A 404 3.09 -10.03 -23.06
C THR A 404 3.37 -9.37 -24.42
N SER A 405 2.65 -8.31 -24.82
CA SER A 405 2.81 -7.69 -26.14
C SER A 405 3.71 -6.45 -26.11
N ASP A 406 4.76 -6.49 -26.92
CA ASP A 406 5.88 -5.54 -26.94
C ASP A 406 5.55 -4.11 -27.46
N ASN A 407 4.28 -3.72 -27.63
CA ASN A 407 3.91 -2.45 -28.28
C ASN A 407 2.63 -1.76 -27.76
N THR A 408 2.21 -2.04 -26.52
CA THR A 408 1.06 -1.35 -25.88
C THR A 408 1.55 -0.33 -24.86
N THR A 409 0.79 0.76 -24.66
CA THR A 409 1.06 1.73 -23.58
C THR A 409 1.06 1.03 -22.22
N PRO A 410 1.80 1.51 -21.21
CA PRO A 410 1.89 0.86 -19.89
C PRO A 410 0.53 0.49 -19.29
N GLU A 411 -0.49 1.31 -19.52
CA GLU A 411 -1.85 1.13 -19.01
C GLU A 411 -2.69 0.09 -19.78
N GLY A 412 -2.34 -0.17 -21.04
CA GLY A 412 -2.99 -1.20 -21.88
C GLY A 412 -2.41 -2.60 -21.66
N LEU A 413 -1.37 -2.72 -20.83
CA LEU A 413 -0.73 -3.99 -20.51
C LEU A 413 -1.50 -4.77 -19.45
N PHE A 414 -2.30 -4.13 -18.59
CA PHE A 414 -2.92 -4.80 -17.46
C PHE A 414 -4.06 -5.72 -17.89
N VAL A 415 -3.98 -6.98 -17.47
CA VAL A 415 -5.07 -7.93 -17.58
C VAL A 415 -6.01 -7.72 -16.40
N THR A 416 -7.03 -6.88 -16.61
CA THR A 416 -8.09 -6.68 -15.62
C THR A 416 -9.06 -7.85 -15.68
N ASP A 417 -9.14 -8.62 -14.60
CA ASP A 417 -9.94 -9.85 -14.56
C ASP A 417 -11.08 -9.80 -13.54
N SER A 418 -11.11 -8.78 -12.70
CA SER A 418 -12.10 -8.63 -11.63
C SER A 418 -12.26 -7.17 -11.19
N ILE A 419 -13.30 -6.92 -10.40
CA ILE A 419 -13.54 -5.67 -9.69
C ILE A 419 -13.29 -5.90 -8.20
N GLY A 420 -12.39 -5.11 -7.62
CA GLY A 420 -12.12 -5.07 -6.19
C GLY A 420 -12.91 -3.96 -5.49
N ILE A 421 -13.09 -4.15 -4.18
CA ILE A 421 -13.82 -3.25 -3.30
C ILE A 421 -12.91 -2.90 -2.14
N TYR A 422 -12.72 -1.62 -1.88
CA TYR A 422 -11.74 -1.15 -0.92
C TYR A 422 -12.35 -0.11 0.01
N ALA A 423 -12.09 -0.23 1.30
CA ALA A 423 -12.29 0.84 2.27
C ALA A 423 -11.12 1.82 2.19
N VAL A 424 -11.40 3.12 2.19
CA VAL A 424 -10.39 4.16 2.02
C VAL A 424 -10.56 5.24 3.09
N SER A 425 -9.45 5.65 3.69
CA SER A 425 -9.35 6.76 4.64
C SER A 425 -9.62 8.12 4.00
N LYS A 426 -9.98 9.12 4.81
CA LYS A 426 -10.28 10.49 4.33
C LYS A 426 -9.17 11.13 3.50
N ASP A 427 -7.91 10.88 3.84
CA ASP A 427 -6.75 11.40 3.12
C ASP A 427 -6.31 10.51 1.94
N GLY A 428 -6.91 9.32 1.81
CA GLY A 428 -6.63 8.35 0.75
C GLY A 428 -5.37 7.53 0.95
N ARG A 429 -4.62 7.75 2.04
CA ARG A 429 -3.31 7.11 2.27
C ARG A 429 -3.44 5.67 2.74
N ARG A 430 -4.44 5.42 3.59
CA ARG A 430 -4.71 4.11 4.18
C ARG A 430 -5.90 3.44 3.52
N THR A 431 -5.73 2.18 3.14
CA THR A 431 -6.72 1.38 2.41
C THR A 431 -6.91 0.01 3.06
N ALA A 432 -8.04 -0.63 2.80
CA ALA A 432 -8.22 -2.05 3.06
C ALA A 432 -9.10 -2.70 2.01
N GLU A 433 -8.65 -3.81 1.46
CA GLU A 433 -9.45 -4.64 0.57
C GLU A 433 -10.60 -5.31 1.35
N ILE A 434 -11.81 -5.24 0.80
CA ILE A 434 -12.98 -5.96 1.29
C ILE A 434 -13.13 -7.23 0.46
N ASN A 435 -12.47 -8.29 0.90
CA ASN A 435 -12.45 -9.58 0.21
C ASN A 435 -13.42 -10.54 0.89
N THR A 436 -14.72 -10.32 0.65
CA THR A 436 -15.79 -11.16 1.19
C THR A 436 -16.28 -12.20 0.18
N ALA A 437 -16.01 -11.94 -1.11
CA ALA A 437 -16.58 -12.69 -2.21
C ALA A 437 -15.70 -13.84 -2.69
N CYS A 438 -16.30 -15.03 -2.77
CA CYS A 438 -15.63 -16.22 -3.30
C CYS A 438 -15.48 -16.20 -4.82
N PHE A 439 -16.46 -15.62 -5.52
CA PHE A 439 -16.58 -15.65 -6.97
C PHE A 439 -16.41 -14.25 -7.53
N GLY A 440 -15.81 -14.13 -8.71
CA GLY A 440 -15.56 -12.83 -9.36
C GLY A 440 -14.29 -12.11 -8.91
N THR A 441 -13.44 -12.75 -8.10
CA THR A 441 -12.11 -12.25 -7.70
C THR A 441 -10.99 -12.68 -8.65
N SER A 442 -11.21 -13.68 -9.51
CA SER A 442 -10.29 -14.05 -10.60
C SER A 442 -11.00 -14.83 -11.73
N ASN A 443 -10.50 -14.73 -12.96
CA ASN A 443 -10.93 -15.49 -14.16
C ASN A 443 -12.41 -15.30 -14.58
N LEU A 444 -12.92 -14.07 -14.60
CA LEU A 444 -14.25 -13.81 -15.18
C LEU A 444 -14.30 -14.19 -16.67
N GLU A 445 -15.23 -15.06 -17.04
CA GLU A 445 -15.53 -15.33 -18.44
C GLU A 445 -16.46 -14.25 -19.03
N ASN A 446 -16.49 -14.15 -20.35
CA ASN A 446 -17.37 -13.21 -21.04
C ASN A 446 -18.84 -13.57 -20.78
N GLY A 447 -19.59 -12.63 -20.19
CA GLY A 447 -21.00 -12.82 -19.80
C GLY A 447 -21.20 -13.20 -18.34
N ASP A 448 -20.13 -13.42 -17.58
CA ASP A 448 -20.22 -13.64 -16.14
C ASP A 448 -20.49 -12.33 -15.38
N GLU A 449 -21.36 -12.41 -14.37
CA GLU A 449 -21.61 -11.39 -13.35
C GLU A 449 -21.66 -12.09 -11.99
N TYR A 450 -20.84 -11.61 -11.03
CA TYR A 450 -20.83 -12.11 -9.64
C TYR A 450 -20.93 -10.97 -8.65
N VAL A 451 -21.67 -11.18 -7.57
CA VAL A 451 -21.76 -10.22 -6.47
C VAL A 451 -20.43 -10.17 -5.74
N VAL A 452 -19.85 -8.97 -5.66
CA VAL A 452 -18.61 -8.70 -4.90
C VAL A 452 -18.84 -7.87 -3.65
N TYR A 453 -19.94 -7.12 -3.58
CA TYR A 453 -20.28 -6.31 -2.40
C TYR A 453 -21.78 -6.00 -2.31
N ALA A 454 -22.28 -5.90 -1.08
CA ALA A 454 -23.64 -5.47 -0.79
C ALA A 454 -23.66 -4.61 0.47
N ASP A 455 -24.46 -3.54 0.47
CA ASP A 455 -24.52 -2.59 1.57
C ASP A 455 -25.92 -2.01 1.76
N GLU A 456 -26.50 -2.24 2.94
CA GLU A 456 -27.84 -1.78 3.31
C GLU A 456 -27.90 -0.26 3.54
N GLN A 457 -26.85 0.34 4.09
CA GLN A 457 -26.84 1.76 4.45
C GLN A 457 -26.62 2.65 3.23
N LEU A 458 -25.88 2.15 2.23
CA LEU A 458 -25.72 2.80 0.93
C LEU A 458 -26.83 2.41 -0.07
N ASN A 459 -27.63 1.38 0.23
CA ASN A 459 -28.60 0.75 -0.69
C ASN A 459 -27.97 0.32 -2.03
N ILE A 460 -26.79 -0.31 -1.99
CA ILE A 460 -26.10 -0.77 -3.21
C ILE A 460 -25.80 -2.27 -3.19
N LEU A 461 -25.86 -2.87 -4.37
CA LEU A 461 -25.29 -4.16 -4.71
C LEU A 461 -24.29 -3.94 -5.84
N VAL A 462 -23.07 -4.44 -5.69
CA VAL A 462 -22.01 -4.32 -6.69
C VAL A 462 -21.71 -5.70 -7.27
N LEU A 463 -21.81 -5.78 -8.60
CA LEU A 463 -21.37 -6.95 -9.35
C LEU A 463 -20.08 -6.67 -10.11
N SER A 464 -19.19 -7.65 -10.10
CA SER A 464 -18.02 -7.76 -10.95
C SER A 464 -18.42 -8.55 -12.20
N GLY A 465 -18.30 -7.95 -13.38
CA GLY A 465 -18.67 -8.61 -14.63
C GLY A 465 -17.69 -8.34 -15.77
N ARG A 466 -17.73 -9.16 -16.82
CA ARG A 466 -16.85 -9.03 -17.99
C ARG A 466 -17.63 -9.24 -19.29
N ASN A 467 -17.30 -8.43 -20.31
CA ASN A 467 -17.70 -8.74 -21.68
C ASN A 467 -16.65 -8.33 -22.72
N ASP A 468 -17.01 -8.35 -24.01
CA ASP A 468 -16.15 -7.96 -25.14
C ASP A 468 -15.57 -6.54 -25.02
N SER A 469 -16.22 -5.66 -24.26
CA SER A 469 -15.75 -4.29 -24.00
C SER A 469 -14.81 -4.18 -22.80
N GLY A 470 -14.64 -5.25 -22.02
CA GLY A 470 -13.79 -5.32 -20.84
C GLY A 470 -14.53 -5.69 -19.55
N VAL A 471 -13.85 -5.50 -18.42
CA VAL A 471 -14.42 -5.67 -17.08
C VAL A 471 -15.23 -4.43 -16.70
N TYR A 472 -16.34 -4.64 -15.99
CA TYR A 472 -17.21 -3.58 -15.50
C TYR A 472 -17.70 -3.86 -14.08
N ALA A 473 -17.95 -2.78 -13.34
CA ALA A 473 -18.71 -2.80 -12.11
C ALA A 473 -20.17 -2.46 -12.42
N LYS A 474 -21.12 -3.33 -12.05
CA LYS A 474 -22.55 -3.05 -12.19
C LYS A 474 -23.15 -2.74 -10.82
N ILE A 475 -23.71 -1.55 -10.70
CA ILE A 475 -24.31 -1.05 -9.45
C ILE A 475 -25.84 -1.15 -9.55
N LEU A 476 -26.44 -1.89 -8.64
CA LEU A 476 -27.89 -1.99 -8.49
C LEU A 476 -28.34 -1.43 -7.15
N ALA A 477 -29.55 -0.91 -7.10
CA ALA A 477 -30.19 -0.58 -5.83
C ALA A 477 -30.54 -1.89 -5.10
N LEU A 478 -30.05 -2.04 -3.86
CA LEU A 478 -30.14 -3.30 -3.12
C LEU A 478 -31.59 -3.69 -2.83
N ASP A 479 -32.48 -2.73 -2.61
CA ASP A 479 -33.90 -2.91 -2.33
C ASP A 479 -34.76 -3.39 -3.51
N THR A 480 -34.16 -3.65 -4.67
CA THR A 480 -34.86 -4.18 -5.86
C THR A 480 -34.93 -5.71 -5.87
N ASP A 481 -36.00 -6.24 -6.47
CA ASP A 481 -36.18 -7.70 -6.63
C ASP A 481 -35.02 -8.36 -7.39
N GLU A 482 -34.50 -7.70 -8.43
CA GLU A 482 -33.35 -8.18 -9.20
C GLU A 482 -32.10 -8.32 -8.31
N ALA A 483 -31.77 -7.28 -7.55
CA ALA A 483 -30.62 -7.29 -6.66
C ALA A 483 -30.74 -8.36 -5.58
N GLN A 484 -31.91 -8.50 -4.95
CA GLN A 484 -32.15 -9.54 -3.95
C GLN A 484 -32.05 -10.95 -4.53
N MET A 485 -32.55 -11.17 -5.75
CA MET A 485 -32.42 -12.46 -6.43
C MET A 485 -30.96 -12.81 -6.72
N LEU A 486 -30.16 -11.85 -7.21
CA LEU A 486 -28.73 -12.06 -7.50
C LEU A 486 -27.93 -12.33 -6.22
N LEU A 487 -28.17 -11.56 -5.16
CA LEU A 487 -27.53 -11.74 -3.86
C LEU A 487 -27.85 -13.12 -3.26
N ASN A 488 -29.10 -13.56 -3.32
CA ASN A 488 -29.51 -14.87 -2.83
C ASN A 488 -28.90 -16.03 -3.63
N LYS A 489 -28.83 -15.89 -4.97
CA LYS A 489 -28.19 -16.89 -5.83
C LYS A 489 -26.72 -17.07 -5.49
N ASP A 490 -25.98 -15.98 -5.28
CA ASP A 490 -24.56 -16.07 -4.95
C ASP A 490 -24.32 -16.50 -3.49
N ARG A 491 -25.20 -16.15 -2.55
CA ARG A 491 -25.24 -16.74 -1.19
C ARG A 491 -25.32 -18.27 -1.25
N GLU A 492 -26.27 -18.80 -2.01
CA GLU A 492 -26.47 -20.26 -2.15
C GLU A 492 -25.23 -20.94 -2.74
N LYS A 493 -24.69 -20.41 -3.85
CA LYS A 493 -23.45 -20.94 -4.46
C LYS A 493 -22.26 -20.92 -3.50
N THR A 494 -22.08 -19.82 -2.75
CA THR A 494 -21.00 -19.71 -1.76
C THR A 494 -21.19 -20.71 -0.64
N ALA A 495 -22.41 -20.91 -0.15
CA ALA A 495 -22.70 -21.91 0.88
C ALA A 495 -22.43 -23.34 0.39
N GLU A 496 -22.83 -23.68 -0.85
CA GLU A 496 -22.55 -24.99 -1.46
C GLU A 496 -21.04 -25.26 -1.57
N ARG A 497 -20.27 -24.26 -2.03
CA ARG A 497 -18.80 -24.38 -2.12
C ARG A 497 -18.14 -24.48 -0.76
N ASN A 498 -18.54 -23.63 0.20
CA ASN A 498 -18.00 -23.67 1.56
C ASN A 498 -18.21 -25.04 2.19
N LYS A 499 -19.38 -25.65 2.00
CA LYS A 499 -19.64 -27.01 2.46
C LYS A 499 -18.64 -28.01 1.87
N LEU A 500 -18.39 -27.97 0.57
CA LEU A 500 -17.41 -28.86 -0.07
C LEU A 500 -15.98 -28.67 0.46
N ILE A 501 -15.58 -27.43 0.75
CA ILE A 501 -14.22 -27.13 1.23
C ILE A 501 -14.05 -27.51 2.70
N VAL A 502 -15.00 -27.13 3.54
CA VAL A 502 -14.97 -27.45 4.98
C VAL A 502 -15.07 -28.96 5.19
N ASP A 503 -15.96 -29.66 4.46
CA ASP A 503 -16.08 -31.12 4.52
C ASP A 503 -14.78 -31.84 4.08
N ASN A 504 -14.01 -31.25 3.15
CA ASN A 504 -12.71 -31.79 2.70
C ASN A 504 -11.52 -31.35 3.57
N HIS A 505 -11.65 -30.28 4.37
CA HIS A 505 -10.62 -29.84 5.32
C HIS A 505 -10.67 -30.63 6.65
N ASP A 506 -11.72 -31.44 6.81
CA ASP A 506 -12.06 -32.22 8.00
C ASP A 506 -11.67 -33.71 7.92
N THR A 507 -11.00 -34.13 6.83
CA THR A 507 -10.37 -35.45 6.65
C THR A 507 -8.85 -35.33 6.63
#